data_AF-A0A519VF31-F1
#
_entry.id   AF-A0A519VF31-F1
#
_cell.length_a   1.000
_cell.length_b   1.000
_cell.length_c   1.000
_cell.angle_alpha   90.00
_cell.angle_beta   90.00
_cell.angle_gamma   90.00
#
_symmetry.space_group_name_H-M   'P 1'
#
loop_
_entity.id
_entity.type
_entity.pdbx_description
1 polymer ?
#
loop_
_entity_poly.entity_id
_entity_poly.type
_entity_poly.pdbx_seq_one_letter_code
_entity_poly.pdbx_strand_id
1 'polypeptide(L)' 'KIEYMLFPRMDALSEILWSPKEQKSYPDFLNRLKTQFKRYDLMGITYSKRYLGN' A
#
# COMPACT_ATOMS: atom_id res chain seq x y z
N LYS A 1 16.64 -4.03 1.60
CA LYS A 1 16.07 -5.36 1.18
C LYS A 1 14.89 -5.84 2.04
N ILE A 2 14.72 -5.33 3.27
CA ILE A 2 13.53 -5.58 4.11
C ILE A 2 12.30 -4.82 3.57
N GLU A 3 12.51 -3.63 2.99
CA GLU A 3 11.43 -2.77 2.49
C GLU A 3 10.57 -3.44 1.41
N TYR A 4 11.17 -4.31 0.60
CA TYR A 4 10.46 -5.06 -0.45
C TYR A 4 9.44 -6.05 0.13
N MET A 5 9.73 -6.57 1.32
CA MET A 5 8.81 -7.45 2.03
C MET A 5 7.84 -6.63 2.90
N LEU A 6 8.26 -5.49 3.44
CA LEU A 6 7.42 -4.68 4.32
C LEU A 6 6.32 -3.94 3.56
N PHE A 7 6.65 -3.35 2.41
CA PHE A 7 5.69 -2.63 1.57
C PHE A 7 5.17 -3.53 0.45
N PRO A 8 3.84 -3.65 0.26
CA PRO A 8 2.75 -2.80 0.81
C PRO A 8 2.01 -3.38 2.04
N ARG A 9 2.50 -4.47 2.65
CA ARG A 9 1.79 -5.17 3.75
C ARG A 9 1.64 -4.30 5.00
N MET A 10 2.62 -3.46 5.29
CA MET A 10 2.59 -2.53 6.41
C MET A 10 1.51 -1.45 6.23
N ASP A 11 1.34 -0.94 5.01
CA ASP A 11 0.28 0.02 4.69
C ASP A 11 -1.10 -0.59 4.85
N ALA A 12 -1.27 -1.85 4.41
CA ALA A 12 -2.52 -2.58 4.61
C ALA A 12 -2.85 -2.77 6.10
N LEU A 13 -1.86 -3.09 6.94
CA LEU A 13 -2.06 -3.19 8.40
C LEU A 13 -2.39 -1.84 9.04
N SER A 14 -1.70 -0.78 8.64
CA SER A 14 -1.98 0.57 9.13
C SER A 14 -3.38 1.03 8.73
N GLU A 15 -3.84 0.71 7.52
CA GLU A 15 -5.19 1.04 7.08
C GLU A 15 -6.26 0.23 7.82
N ILE A 16 -5.97 -1.03 8.14
CA ILE A 16 -6.83 -1.88 8.97
C ILE A 16 -6.94 -1.35 10.41
N LEU A 17 -5.85 -0.82 10.96
CA LEU A 17 -5.80 -0.28 12.31
C LEU A 17 -6.46 1.10 12.41
N TRP A 18 -6.23 1.96 11.43
CA TRP A 18 -6.67 3.36 11.46
C TRP A 18 -8.10 3.57 10.92
N SER A 19 -8.58 2.71 10.02
CA SER A 19 -9.91 2.87 9.42
C SER A 19 -10.99 2.07 10.17
N PRO A 20 -12.16 2.67 10.46
CA PRO A 20 -13.30 1.96 11.03
C PRO A 20 -13.79 0.86 10.07
N LYS A 21 -14.26 -0.26 10.61
CA LYS A 21 -14.67 -1.46 9.84
C LYS A 21 -15.71 -1.14 8.75
N GLU A 22 -16.58 -0.17 8.97
CA GLU A 22 -17.66 0.22 8.05
C GLU A 22 -17.17 0.98 6.81
N GLN A 23 -15.97 1.58 6.86
CA GLN A 23 -15.36 2.29 5.73
C GLN A 23 -14.22 1.51 5.05
N LYS A 24 -14.03 0.22 5.38
CA LYS A 24 -13.01 -0.61 4.74
C LYS A 24 -13.47 -1.04 3.34
N SER A 25 -13.25 -0.16 2.37
CA SER A 25 -13.45 -0.44 0.95
C SER A 25 -12.13 -0.86 0.30
N TYR A 26 -12.02 -2.14 -0.06
CA TYR A 26 -10.87 -2.68 -0.81
C TYR A 26 -10.57 -1.91 -2.12
N PRO A 27 -11.55 -1.52 -2.96
CA PRO A 27 -11.26 -0.72 -4.14
C PRO A 27 -10.74 0.70 -3.82
N ASP A 28 -11.21 1.33 -2.75
CA ASP A 28 -10.67 2.62 -2.28
C ASP A 28 -9.22 2.49 -1.79
N PHE A 29 -8.92 1.43 -1.04
CA PHE A 29 -7.56 1.11 -0.61
C PHE A 29 -6.62 0.96 -1.80
N LEU A 30 -7.02 0.23 -2.85
CA LEU A 30 -6.20 0.08 -4.06
C LEU A 30 -5.94 1.42 -4.76
N ASN A 31 -6.92 2.34 -4.80
CA ASN A 31 -6.74 3.68 -5.36
C ASN A 31 -5.75 4.53 -4.54
N ARG A 32 -5.84 4.46 -3.20
CA ARG A 32 -4.89 5.13 -2.29
C ARG A 32 -3.49 4.52 -2.40
N LEU A 33 -3.41 3.20 -2.50
CA LEU A 33 -2.16 2.47 -2.63
C LEU A 33 -1.43 2.80 -3.94
N LYS A 34 -2.15 2.96 -5.06
CA LYS A 34 -1.58 3.46 -6.34
C LYS A 34 -0.93 4.85 -6.16
N THR A 35 -1.55 5.72 -5.37
CA THR A 35 -0.97 7.04 -5.05
C THR A 35 0.28 6.90 -4.17
N GLN A 36 0.26 5.99 -3.19
CA GLN A 36 1.46 5.69 -2.39
C GLN A 36 2.60 5.11 -3.19
N PHE A 37 2.32 4.25 -4.17
CA PHE A 37 3.36 3.73 -5.05
C PHE A 37 4.08 4.84 -5.82
N LYS A 38 3.38 5.89 -6.27
CA LYS A 38 4.05 7.06 -6.88
C LYS A 38 5.00 7.77 -5.90
N ARG A 39 4.64 7.85 -4.62
CA ARG A 39 5.50 8.43 -3.57
C ARG A 39 6.70 7.54 -3.27
N TYR A 40 6.52 6.23 -3.24
CA TYR A 40 7.60 5.27 -3.06
C TYR A 40 8.58 5.26 -4.23
N ASP A 41 8.07 5.43 -5.46
CA ASP A 41 8.88 5.57 -6.68
C ASP A 41 9.74 6.85 -6.62
N LEU A 42 9.15 7.99 -6.22
CA LEU A 42 9.87 9.25 -5.97
C LEU A 42 10.93 9.13 -4.86
N MET A 43 10.68 8.33 -3.82
CA MET A 43 11.63 8.10 -2.72
C MET A 43 12.69 7.03 -3.06
N GLY A 44 12.60 6.36 -4.22
CA GLY A 44 13.52 5.27 -4.58
C GLY A 44 13.41 4.03 -3.69
N ILE A 45 12.28 3.84 -3.00
CA ILE A 45 12.08 2.73 -2.07
C ILE A 45 11.86 1.44 -2.87
N THR A 46 12.52 0.36 -2.47
CA THR A 46 12.31 -0.95 -3.08
C THR A 46 11.04 -1.59 -2.49
N TYR A 47 9.90 -1.49 -3.16
CA TYR A 47 8.60 -2.06 -2.73
C TYR A 47 8.13 -3.21 -3.63
N SER A 48 7.22 -4.06 -3.12
CA SER A 48 6.66 -5.16 -3.92
C SER A 48 5.64 -4.67 -4.94
N LYS A 49 5.96 -4.82 -6.24
CA LYS A 49 5.07 -4.49 -7.38
C LYS A 49 4.00 -5.56 -7.65
N ARG A 50 3.84 -6.56 -6.77
CA ARG A 50 2.94 -7.70 -6.99
C ARG A 50 1.45 -7.34 -7.08
N TYR A 51 1.08 -6.18 -6.55
CA TYR A 51 -0.28 -5.63 -6.62
C TYR A 51 -0.41 -4.47 -7.63
N LEU A 52 0.67 -4.15 -8.35
CA LEU A 52 0.72 -3.02 -9.30
C LEU A 52 0.24 -3.42 -10.72
N GLY A 53 0.11 -4.71 -11.02
CA GLY A 53 -0.25 -5.21 -12.34
C GLY A 53 -1.35 -6.26 -12.29
N ASN A 54 -2.45 -5.96 -12.98
CA ASN A 54 -3.24 -6.94 -13.73
C ASN A 54 -3.00 -6.63 -15.21
#